data_AF-X0X7K5-F1
#
_entry.id   AF-X0X7K5-F1
#
_cell.length_a   1.000
_cell.length_b   1.000
_cell.length_c   1.000
_cell.angle_alpha   90.00
_cell.angle_beta   90.00
_cell.angle_gamma   90.00
#
_symmetry.space_group_name_H-M   'P 1'
#
loop_
_entity.id
_entity.type
_entity.pdbx_description
1 polymer ?
#
loop_
_entity_poly.entity_id
_entity_poly.type
_entity_poly.pdbx_seq_one_letter_code
_entity_poly.pdbx_strand_id
1 'polypeptide(L)'
;EDFCKATGQEEHGKLVDGFQGVFVKGVEVPIDPAEVLPPSDNAPQLAADSPAVDAGEALPNINDGYGGRAPDAGAWELGTEPPHYGPRPRGSSTGRARPIRQ
;
A
#
# COMPACT_ATOMS: atom_id res chain seq x y z
N GLU A 1 -19.98 1.04 -11.97
CA GLU A 1 -19.62 2.39 -12.47
C GLU A 1 -20.66 3.47 -12.17
N ASP A 2 -21.89 3.13 -11.75
CA ASP A 2 -22.98 4.11 -11.64
C ASP A 2 -22.90 5.02 -10.40
N PHE A 3 -22.27 4.57 -9.31
CA PHE A 3 -22.17 5.34 -8.07
C PHE A 3 -21.20 6.52 -8.18
N CYS A 4 -19.99 6.30 -8.72
CA CYS A 4 -19.00 7.36 -8.90
C CYS A 4 -19.54 8.47 -9.80
N LYS A 5 -20.18 8.08 -10.92
CA LYS A 5 -20.78 9.03 -11.87
C LYS A 5 -21.96 9.81 -11.25
N ALA A 6 -22.77 9.16 -10.42
CA ALA A 6 -23.94 9.79 -9.80
C ALA A 6 -23.60 10.73 -8.63
N THR A 7 -22.50 10.48 -7.92
CA THR A 7 -22.19 11.19 -6.67
C THR A 7 -20.92 12.04 -6.72
N GLY A 8 -20.03 11.78 -7.68
CA GLY A 8 -18.67 12.35 -7.70
C GLY A 8 -17.74 11.79 -6.61
N GLN A 9 -18.18 10.79 -5.84
CA GLN A 9 -17.34 10.10 -4.85
C GLN A 9 -16.50 9.01 -5.52
N GLU A 10 -15.40 8.63 -4.87
CA GLU A 10 -14.47 7.60 -5.38
C GLU A 10 -13.89 7.93 -6.76
N GLU A 11 -13.62 9.21 -7.05
CA GLU A 11 -13.04 9.65 -8.33
C GLU A 11 -11.74 8.90 -8.69
N HIS A 12 -10.91 8.60 -7.68
CA HIS A 12 -9.68 7.82 -7.82
C HIS A 12 -9.85 6.34 -7.42
N GLY A 13 -11.09 5.89 -7.20
CA GLY A 13 -11.39 4.51 -6.84
C GLY A 13 -11.27 3.59 -8.05
N LYS A 14 -10.53 2.48 -7.89
CA LYS A 14 -10.40 1.45 -8.92
C LYS A 14 -11.10 0.17 -8.48
N LEU A 15 -12.14 -0.22 -9.21
CA LEU A 15 -12.77 -1.52 -9.02
C LEU A 15 -11.89 -2.60 -9.66
N VAL A 16 -11.64 -3.67 -8.91
CA VAL A 16 -10.87 -4.84 -9.37
C VAL A 16 -11.77 -6.06 -9.32
N ASP A 17 -11.67 -6.93 -10.34
CA ASP A 17 -12.45 -8.14 -10.42
C ASP A 17 -11.86 -9.21 -9.50
N GLY A 18 -12.41 -9.30 -8.29
CA GLY A 18 -11.92 -10.21 -7.26
C GLY A 18 -10.62 -9.73 -6.61
N PHE A 19 -9.97 -10.64 -5.88
CA PHE A 19 -8.72 -10.35 -5.14
C PHE A 19 -7.53 -11.15 -5.68
N GLN A 20 -7.78 -12.06 -6.63
CA GLN A 20 -6.78 -12.88 -7.27
C GLN A 20 -5.84 -12.00 -8.11
N GLY A 21 -4.52 -12.15 -7.91
CA GLY A 21 -3.52 -11.37 -8.61
C GLY A 21 -3.35 -9.92 -8.10
N VAL A 22 -4.09 -9.49 -7.08
CA VAL A 22 -3.85 -8.18 -6.46
C VAL A 22 -2.64 -8.24 -5.53
N PHE A 23 -2.56 -9.27 -4.69
CA PHE A 23 -1.48 -9.50 -3.73
C PHE A 23 -0.69 -10.77 -4.05
N VAL A 24 0.59 -10.80 -3.69
CA VAL A 24 1.49 -11.95 -3.95
C VAL A 24 0.95 -13.25 -3.37
N LYS A 25 0.39 -13.20 -2.15
CA LYS A 25 -0.17 -14.36 -1.45
C LYS A 25 -1.67 -14.57 -1.70
N GLY A 26 -2.30 -13.67 -2.45
CA GLY A 26 -3.77 -13.60 -2.53
C GLY A 26 -4.41 -13.18 -1.21
N VAL A 27 -5.73 -13.36 -1.11
CA VAL A 27 -6.50 -13.13 0.13
C VAL A 27 -7.24 -14.42 0.45
N GLU A 28 -6.82 -15.11 1.50
CA GLU A 28 -7.53 -16.29 2.00
C GLU A 28 -8.28 -15.89 3.27
N VAL A 29 -9.61 -16.04 3.24
CA VAL A 29 -10.44 -15.83 4.42
C VAL A 29 -10.36 -17.09 5.27
N PRO A 30 -9.91 -17.02 6.53
CA PRO A 30 -9.88 -18.18 7.41
C PRO A 30 -11.28 -18.77 7.60
N ILE A 31 -11.37 -20.10 7.62
CA ILE A 31 -12.65 -20.80 7.87
C ILE A 31 -13.06 -20.60 9.33
N ASP A 32 -12.10 -20.62 10.25
CA ASP A 32 -12.31 -20.27 11.65
C ASP A 32 -11.98 -18.78 11.86
N PRO A 33 -12.96 -17.93 12.23
CA PRO A 33 -12.70 -16.52 12.52
C PRO A 33 -11.73 -16.27 13.68
N ALA A 34 -11.49 -17.28 14.54
CA ALA A 34 -10.52 -17.20 15.63
C ALA A 34 -9.08 -17.51 15.18
N GLU A 35 -8.89 -18.01 13.97
CA GLU A 35 -7.58 -18.29 13.41
C GLU A 35 -6.82 -16.98 13.13
N VAL A 36 -5.62 -16.87 13.70
CA VAL A 36 -4.74 -15.72 13.51
C VAL A 36 -3.63 -16.13 12.56
N LEU A 37 -3.69 -15.62 11.32
CA LEU A 37 -2.62 -15.79 10.35
C LEU A 37 -1.38 -14.97 10.76
N PRO A 38 -0.16 -15.49 10.57
CA PRO A 38 1.05 -14.72 10.81
C PRO A 38 1.12 -13.53 9.82
N PRO A 39 1.74 -12.39 10.20
CA PRO A 39 1.83 -11.21 9.33
C PRO A 39 2.50 -11.48 7.98
N SER A 40 3.40 -12.46 7.89
CA SER A 40 4.05 -12.86 6.64
C SER A 40 3.08 -13.47 5.62
N ASP A 41 2.03 -14.13 6.10
CA ASP A 41 1.06 -14.85 5.27
C ASP A 41 -0.13 -13.96 4.90
N ASN A 42 -0.28 -12.83 5.59
CA ASN A 42 -1.29 -11.80 5.31
C ASN A 42 -0.63 -10.43 5.00
N ALA A 43 0.57 -10.45 4.42
CA ALA A 43 1.29 -9.23 4.06
C ALA A 43 0.59 -8.52 2.89
N PRO A 44 0.35 -7.19 2.95
CA PRO A 44 -0.34 -6.44 1.90
C PRO A 44 0.59 -6.10 0.71
N GLN A 45 1.44 -7.04 0.31
CA GLN A 45 2.38 -6.87 -0.79
C GLN A 45 1.70 -7.13 -2.13
N LEU A 46 1.72 -6.13 -3.01
CA LEU A 46 1.15 -6.22 -4.35
C LEU A 46 1.92 -7.23 -5.22
N ALA A 47 1.18 -7.95 -6.07
CA ALA A 47 1.79 -8.69 -7.17
C ALA A 47 2.37 -7.71 -8.21
N ALA A 48 3.39 -8.13 -8.95
CA ALA A 48 4.10 -7.26 -9.88
C ALA A 48 3.22 -6.72 -11.03
N ASP A 49 2.20 -7.48 -11.40
CA ASP A 49 1.21 -7.16 -12.43
C ASP A 49 -0.14 -6.72 -11.83
N SER A 50 -0.17 -6.41 -10.54
CA SER A 50 -1.39 -6.00 -9.86
C SER A 50 -1.96 -4.72 -10.48
N PRO A 51 -3.29 -4.63 -10.67
CA PRO A 51 -3.93 -3.42 -11.17
C PRO A 51 -3.78 -2.23 -10.21
N ALA A 52 -3.31 -2.44 -8.98
CA ALA A 52 -3.01 -1.39 -8.02
C ALA A 52 -1.62 -0.76 -8.20
N VAL A 53 -0.74 -1.33 -9.02
CA VAL A 53 0.59 -0.76 -9.28
C VAL A 53 0.46 0.52 -10.12
N ASP A 54 1.20 1.58 -9.77
CA ASP A 54 1.15 2.90 -10.43
C ASP A 54 -0.28 3.49 -10.54
N ALA A 55 -1.19 3.17 -9.61
CA ALA A 55 -2.62 3.48 -9.75
C ALA A 55 -3.14 4.56 -8.79
N GLY A 56 -2.31 5.04 -7.86
CA GLY A 56 -2.67 6.05 -6.88
C GLY A 56 -2.44 7.49 -7.35
N GLU A 57 -2.90 8.44 -6.54
CA GLU A 57 -2.65 9.86 -6.72
C GLU A 57 -1.49 10.29 -5.81
N ALA A 58 -0.61 11.17 -6.32
CA ALA A 58 0.45 11.74 -5.52
C ALA A 58 -0.11 12.72 -4.48
N LEU A 59 0.07 12.40 -3.20
CA LEU A 59 -0.36 13.19 -2.05
C LEU A 59 0.87 13.73 -1.33
N PRO A 60 1.15 15.05 -1.44
CA PRO A 60 2.35 15.65 -0.88
C PRO A 60 2.52 15.35 0.61
N ASN A 61 3.71 14.89 1.00
CA ASN A 61 4.10 14.50 2.36
C ASN A 61 3.41 13.23 2.91
N ILE A 62 2.64 12.51 2.09
CA ILE A 62 1.92 11.30 2.51
C ILE A 62 2.51 10.07 1.85
N ASN A 63 2.57 10.05 0.52
CA ASN A 63 3.05 8.91 -0.26
C ASN A 63 4.21 9.28 -1.18
N ASP A 64 4.99 10.30 -0.80
CA ASP A 64 6.20 10.70 -1.54
C ASP A 64 7.23 9.55 -1.61
N GLY A 65 8.10 9.60 -2.62
CA GLY A 65 9.20 8.64 -2.77
C GLY A 65 8.78 7.30 -3.38
N TYR A 66 7.58 7.23 -3.94
CA TYR A 66 7.11 6.12 -4.77
C TYR A 66 8.00 5.91 -6.01
N GLY A 67 8.01 4.69 -6.52
CA GLY A 67 8.71 4.31 -7.75
C GLY A 67 7.80 4.43 -8.97
N GLY A 68 8.35 4.30 -10.18
CA GLY A 68 7.51 4.25 -11.38
C GLY A 68 6.87 5.58 -11.75
N ARG A 69 5.58 5.55 -12.10
CA ARG A 69 4.86 6.70 -12.69
C ARG A 69 3.93 7.39 -11.70
N ALA A 70 3.40 6.65 -10.75
CA ALA A 70 2.46 7.10 -9.73
C ALA A 70 2.59 6.21 -8.49
N PRO A 71 2.16 6.63 -7.30
CA PRO A 71 2.21 5.76 -6.13
C PRO A 71 1.31 4.54 -6.32
N ASP A 72 1.68 3.42 -5.71
CA ASP A 72 0.82 2.24 -5.74
C ASP A 72 -0.46 2.48 -4.91
N ALA A 73 -1.59 1.98 -5.42
CA ALA A 73 -2.88 1.98 -4.72
C ALA A 73 -2.97 0.85 -3.69
N GLY A 74 -2.08 0.88 -2.70
CA GLY A 74 -1.93 -0.14 -1.67
C GLY A 74 -1.27 0.39 -0.41
N ALA A 75 -1.04 -0.51 0.56
CA ALA A 75 -0.36 -0.13 1.81
C ALA A 75 1.16 -0.03 1.65
N TRP A 76 1.74 -0.87 0.78
CA TRP A 76 3.18 -0.95 0.53
C TRP A 76 3.46 -0.63 -0.94
N GLU A 77 4.49 0.17 -1.17
CA GLU A 77 5.03 0.44 -2.49
C GLU A 77 5.85 -0.75 -2.99
N LEU A 78 5.59 -1.21 -4.20
CA LEU A 78 6.24 -2.36 -4.80
C LEU A 78 7.75 -2.13 -4.94
N GLY A 79 8.54 -3.10 -4.49
CA GLY A 79 10.00 -3.05 -4.56
C GLY A 79 10.67 -2.23 -3.45
N THR A 80 9.91 -1.68 -2.52
CA THR A 80 10.45 -1.03 -1.31
C THR A 80 10.57 -2.00 -0.14
N GLU A 81 11.41 -1.66 0.85
CA GLU A 81 11.49 -2.43 2.09
C GLU A 81 10.20 -2.26 2.91
N PRO A 82 9.66 -3.33 3.52
CA PRO A 82 8.46 -3.23 4.34
C PRO A 82 8.60 -2.18 5.45
N PRO A 83 7.61 -1.31 5.65
CA PRO A 83 7.66 -0.30 6.69
C PRO A 83 7.65 -0.93 8.08
N HIS A 84 8.37 -0.31 9.01
CA HIS A 84 8.31 -0.68 10.42
C HIS A 84 7.05 -0.13 11.07
N TYR A 85 6.20 -1.03 11.57
CA TYR A 85 5.00 -0.69 12.33
C TYR A 85 5.24 -0.76 13.84
N GLY A 86 4.58 0.12 14.59
CA GLY A 86 4.60 0.11 16.05
C GLY A 86 5.80 0.86 16.67
N PRO A 87 6.17 0.55 17.93
CA PRO A 87 7.19 1.29 18.66
C PRO A 87 8.52 1.32 17.91
N ARG A 88 9.09 2.51 17.71
CA ARG A 88 10.42 2.66 17.12
C ARG A 88 11.47 2.30 18.17
N PRO A 89 12.48 1.47 17.84
CA PRO A 89 13.60 1.21 18.74
C PRO A 89 14.24 2.54 19.19
N ARG A 90 14.53 2.68 20.48
CA ARG A 90 15.23 3.88 20.96
C ARG A 90 16.60 3.96 20.26
N GLY A 91 16.81 5.03 19.51
CA GLY A 91 18.07 5.28 18.77
C GLY A 91 18.04 5.04 17.26
N SER A 92 16.91 4.59 16.67
CA SER A 92 16.81 4.45 15.20
C SER A 92 16.46 5.79 14.53
N SER A 93 17.39 6.75 14.55
CA SER A 93 17.26 7.98 13.74
C SER A 93 17.89 7.77 12.37
N THR A 94 17.22 7.04 11.48
CA THR A 94 17.53 7.10 10.03
C THR A 94 16.79 8.27 9.40
N GLY A 95 16.92 9.46 10.02
CA GLY A 95 16.53 10.71 9.40
C GLY A 95 17.75 11.26 8.70
N ARG A 96 17.78 11.26 7.36
CA ARG A 96 18.81 11.98 6.60
C ARG A 96 18.60 13.47 6.82
N ALA A 97 19.16 14.00 7.90
CA ALA A 97 19.15 15.42 8.20
C ALA A 97 19.83 16.16 7.05
N ARG A 98 19.06 16.97 6.30
CA ARG A 98 19.64 17.94 5.39
C ARG A 98 20.26 19.06 6.23
N PRO A 99 21.53 19.45 6.00
CA PRO A 99 22.14 20.53 6.75
C PRO A 99 21.38 21.83 6.45
N ILE A 100 20.85 22.47 7.49
CA ILE A 100 20.37 23.84 7.43
C ILE A 100 21.59 24.73 7.16
N ARG A 101 21.67 25.33 5.98
CA ARG A 101 22.63 26.41 5.73
C ARG A 101 22.19 27.63 6.52
N GLN A 102 23.08 28.13 7.37
CA GLN A 102 23.00 29.49 7.92
C GLN A 102 23.25 30.51 6.82
#